data_AF-A0AB73AL66-F1
#
_entry.id   AF-A0AB73AL66-F1
#
_cell.length_a   1.000
_cell.length_b   1.000
_cell.length_c   1.000
_cell.angle_alpha   90.00
_cell.angle_beta   90.00
_cell.angle_gamma   90.00
#
_symmetry.space_group_name_H-M   'P 1'
#
loop_
_entity.id
_entity.type
_entity.pdbx_description
1 polymer ?
#
loop_
_entity_poly.entity_id
_entity_poly.type
_entity_poly.pdbx_seq_one_letter_code
_entity_poly.pdbx_strand_id
1 'polypeptide(L)'
;MPKNYTLQNASNLGWLFYKDYYRQEPNVDFISTQGKESDTTADFFRKTNQRITAYQLNSESPLVAAFNNHFGTPLQLKTIYPGLITGSGLPHQTGSKGEFKLGFQFDYTTGLPYIPGSSIKGTLRSMFPFSLKDKGSTKRILPEYRKERMEYIRDLIIEVTNINEISDTEIQALEYAIFTNSTPSGKTIEFSLEEKDVFYDAFVADSKDGVMLSDDYITPHGENPLKDPKPILFLKIRPDVTINFYFKLCTTHLYKEKICSSKQIEEIKKQNDFSSSDYKMITAHQKRNLFEKILLCIGIGAKTNIGYGQLKKL
;
A
#
# COMPACT_ATOMS: atom_id res chain seq x y z
N MET A 1 28.26 25.98 -2.05
CA MET A 1 28.45 25.22 -3.31
C MET A 1 27.34 24.19 -3.41
N PRO A 2 26.55 24.15 -4.49
CA PRO A 2 25.60 23.06 -4.68
C PRO A 2 26.40 21.79 -4.96
N LYS A 3 26.17 20.74 -4.16
CA LYS A 3 26.68 19.41 -4.46
C LYS A 3 25.98 18.94 -5.72
N ASN A 4 26.72 18.88 -6.82
CA ASN A 4 26.24 18.25 -8.05
C ASN A 4 26.03 16.76 -7.76
N TYR A 5 24.78 16.36 -7.55
CA TYR A 5 24.39 14.96 -7.60
C TYR A 5 24.38 14.56 -9.07
N THR A 6 25.43 13.87 -9.51
CA THR A 6 25.46 13.21 -10.81
C THR A 6 24.45 12.07 -10.77
N LEU A 7 23.23 12.32 -11.26
CA LEU A 7 22.33 11.25 -11.67
C LEU A 7 23.06 10.46 -12.77
N GLN A 8 23.62 9.29 -12.44
CA GLN A 8 23.96 8.30 -13.47
C GLN A 8 22.74 8.16 -14.39
N ASN A 9 22.97 8.10 -15.70
CA ASN A 9 22.01 8.09 -16.81
C ASN A 9 20.90 7.02 -16.72
N ALA A 10 20.08 7.03 -15.67
CA ALA A 10 18.88 6.23 -15.53
C ALA A 10 17.70 7.17 -15.79
N SER A 11 17.08 7.05 -16.95
CA SER A 11 15.87 7.81 -17.27
C SER A 11 14.79 7.52 -16.24
N ASN A 12 14.03 8.54 -15.83
CA ASN A 12 12.90 8.38 -14.90
C ASN A 12 11.95 7.29 -15.42
N LEU A 13 11.76 6.23 -14.63
CA LEU A 13 11.06 5.02 -15.07
C LEU A 13 9.55 5.24 -15.27
N GLY A 14 8.92 6.13 -14.49
CA GLY A 14 7.56 6.58 -14.75
C GLY A 14 7.41 7.29 -16.10
N TRP A 15 8.39 8.14 -16.45
CA TRP A 15 8.43 8.77 -17.77
C TRP A 15 8.69 7.76 -18.88
N LEU A 16 9.59 6.78 -18.66
CA LEU A 16 9.82 5.69 -19.61
C LEU A 16 8.53 4.91 -19.88
N PHE A 17 7.79 4.56 -18.83
CA PHE A 17 6.56 3.77 -18.93
C PHE A 17 5.39 4.56 -19.52
N TYR A 18 5.17 5.83 -19.15
CA TYR A 18 3.98 6.56 -19.60
C TYR A 18 4.18 7.46 -20.81
N LYS A 19 5.42 7.82 -21.16
CA LYS A 19 5.71 8.79 -22.23
C LYS A 19 6.60 8.20 -23.30
N ASP A 20 7.80 7.73 -22.93
CA ASP A 20 8.74 7.16 -23.92
C ASP A 20 8.21 5.86 -24.54
N TYR A 21 7.41 5.11 -23.78
CA TYR A 21 6.84 3.82 -24.18
C TYR A 21 6.08 3.85 -25.52
N TYR A 22 5.43 4.96 -25.83
CA TYR A 22 4.65 5.17 -27.07
C TYR A 22 5.32 6.16 -28.02
N ARG A 23 6.58 6.53 -27.78
CA ARG A 23 7.30 7.43 -28.66
C ARG A 23 7.48 6.74 -30.03
N GLN A 24 6.96 7.39 -31.06
CA GLN A 24 6.98 6.86 -32.42
C GLN A 24 8.41 6.69 -32.91
N GLU A 25 8.73 5.47 -33.33
CA GLU A 25 9.88 5.17 -34.18
C GLU A 25 9.46 5.35 -35.64
N PRO A 26 10.36 5.73 -36.56
CA PRO A 26 10.03 6.03 -37.96
C PRO A 26 9.21 4.96 -38.69
N ASN A 27 9.29 3.70 -38.25
CA ASN A 27 8.63 2.55 -38.86
C ASN A 27 7.47 1.96 -38.02
N VAL A 28 7.02 2.65 -36.95
CA VAL A 28 5.97 2.15 -36.07
C VAL A 28 4.85 3.18 -35.96
N ASP A 29 3.76 2.94 -36.70
CA ASP A 29 2.56 3.77 -36.64
C ASP A 29 1.51 3.14 -35.72
N PHE A 30 1.46 3.63 -34.48
CA PHE A 30 0.47 3.18 -33.50
C PHE A 30 -0.96 3.60 -33.82
N ILE A 31 -1.17 4.65 -34.63
CA ILE A 31 -2.50 5.20 -34.93
C ILE A 31 -3.18 4.34 -36.00
N SER A 32 -2.49 4.05 -37.12
CA SER A 32 -3.07 3.24 -38.20
C SER A 32 -3.16 1.74 -37.87
N THR A 33 -2.40 1.28 -36.86
CA THR A 33 -2.39 -0.11 -36.38
C THR A 33 -3.19 -0.33 -35.08
N GLN A 34 -3.92 0.67 -34.57
CA GLN A 34 -4.77 0.49 -33.40
C GLN A 34 -5.74 -0.70 -33.59
N GLY A 35 -5.73 -1.62 -32.62
CA GLY A 35 -6.57 -2.81 -32.63
C GLY A 35 -6.22 -3.86 -33.71
N LYS A 36 -5.15 -3.66 -34.48
CA LYS A 36 -4.64 -4.64 -35.46
C LYS A 36 -3.46 -5.40 -34.89
N GLU A 37 -3.40 -6.70 -35.15
CA GLU A 37 -2.21 -7.49 -34.86
C GLU A 37 -1.11 -7.19 -35.88
N SER A 38 0.04 -6.70 -35.42
CA SER A 38 1.21 -6.39 -36.24
C SER A 38 2.45 -6.91 -35.52
N ASP A 39 3.22 -7.77 -36.20
CA ASP A 39 4.43 -8.35 -35.62
C ASP A 39 5.53 -7.29 -35.42
N THR A 40 5.61 -6.29 -36.30
CA THR A 40 6.50 -5.13 -36.13
C THR A 40 6.22 -4.37 -34.84
N THR A 41 4.94 -4.18 -34.52
CA THR A 41 4.50 -3.49 -33.29
C THR A 41 4.77 -4.36 -32.05
N ALA A 42 4.57 -5.68 -32.15
CA ALA A 42 4.86 -6.61 -31.07
C ALA A 42 6.37 -6.67 -30.76
N ASP A 43 7.22 -6.67 -31.79
CA ASP A 43 8.68 -6.64 -31.65
C ASP A 43 9.17 -5.32 -31.02
N PHE A 44 8.55 -4.19 -31.39
CA PHE A 44 8.82 -2.91 -30.76
C PHE A 44 8.53 -2.95 -29.26
N PHE A 45 7.31 -3.34 -28.88
CA PHE A 45 6.93 -3.38 -27.46
C PHE A 45 7.75 -4.40 -26.67
N ARG A 46 8.14 -5.53 -27.27
CA ARG A 46 9.04 -6.48 -26.61
C ARG A 46 10.36 -5.82 -26.18
N LYS A 47 10.99 -5.03 -27.06
CA LYS A 47 12.23 -4.31 -26.73
C LYS A 47 12.02 -3.25 -25.65
N THR A 48 10.92 -2.49 -25.75
CA THR A 48 10.57 -1.46 -24.76
C THR A 48 10.27 -2.08 -23.39
N ASN A 49 9.53 -3.20 -23.34
CA ASN A 49 9.24 -3.94 -22.12
C ASN A 49 10.53 -4.44 -21.46
N GLN A 50 11.45 -5.02 -22.25
CA GLN A 50 12.75 -5.48 -21.75
C GLN A 50 13.57 -4.33 -21.14
N ARG A 51 13.55 -3.13 -21.73
CA ARG A 51 14.23 -1.95 -21.17
C ARG A 51 13.66 -1.55 -19.80
N ILE A 52 12.34 -1.70 -19.61
CA ILE A 52 11.65 -1.36 -18.36
C ILE A 52 11.87 -2.44 -17.31
N THR A 53 11.76 -3.72 -17.67
CA THR A 53 11.94 -4.84 -16.72
C THR A 53 13.39 -5.09 -16.35
N ALA A 54 14.34 -4.69 -17.20
CA ALA A 54 15.77 -4.72 -16.89
C ALA A 54 16.27 -3.49 -16.10
N TYR A 55 15.38 -2.57 -15.71
CA TYR A 55 15.76 -1.38 -14.96
C TYR A 55 16.43 -1.74 -13.62
N GLN A 56 17.63 -1.19 -13.41
CA GLN A 56 18.44 -1.43 -12.22
C GLN A 56 18.13 -0.38 -11.16
N LEU A 57 17.67 -0.84 -10.00
CA LEU A 57 17.59 -0.05 -8.79
C LEU A 57 19.01 0.29 -8.34
N ASN A 58 19.30 1.57 -8.18
CA ASN A 58 20.53 2.00 -7.54
C ASN A 58 20.40 1.82 -6.03
N SER A 59 20.87 0.69 -5.50
CA SER A 59 20.85 0.38 -4.06
C SER A 59 21.73 1.32 -3.22
N GLU A 60 22.70 2.00 -3.85
CA GLU A 60 23.54 3.03 -3.21
C GLU A 60 22.91 4.43 -3.30
N SER A 61 21.69 4.54 -3.83
CA SER A 61 21.00 5.81 -3.95
C SER A 61 20.81 6.47 -2.57
N PRO A 62 21.16 7.76 -2.41
CA PRO A 62 20.92 8.48 -1.17
C PRO A 62 19.42 8.68 -0.90
N LEU A 63 18.52 8.31 -1.82
CA LEU A 63 17.07 8.43 -1.66
C LEU A 63 16.53 7.64 -0.48
N VAL A 64 17.00 6.40 -0.27
CA VAL A 64 16.55 5.58 0.86
C VAL A 64 16.95 6.26 2.18
N ALA A 65 18.19 6.75 2.26
CA ALA A 65 18.67 7.50 3.43
C ALA A 65 17.88 8.81 3.63
N ALA A 66 17.59 9.54 2.55
CA ALA A 66 16.80 10.78 2.60
C ALA A 66 15.37 10.52 3.11
N PHE A 67 14.72 9.46 2.63
CA PHE A 67 13.39 9.07 3.11
C PHE A 67 13.41 8.62 4.56
N ASN A 68 14.39 7.82 4.98
CA ASN A 68 14.55 7.44 6.38
C ASN A 68 14.78 8.66 7.29
N ASN A 69 15.56 9.64 6.83
CA ASN A 69 15.79 10.87 7.59
C ASN A 69 14.54 11.75 7.69
N HIS A 70 13.70 11.77 6.64
CA HIS A 70 12.51 12.61 6.60
C HIS A 70 11.30 11.98 7.29
N PHE A 71 11.07 10.69 7.07
CA PHE A 71 9.88 9.96 7.54
C PHE A 71 10.14 9.07 8.77
N GLY A 72 11.41 8.91 9.18
CA GLY A 72 11.82 8.05 10.28
C GLY A 72 12.05 6.59 9.87
N THR A 73 12.14 5.69 10.86
CA THR A 73 12.44 4.28 10.63
C THR A 73 11.29 3.56 9.89
N PRO A 74 11.52 3.01 8.68
CA PRO A 74 10.48 2.32 7.91
C PRO A 74 10.18 0.94 8.48
N LEU A 75 8.93 0.48 8.36
CA LEU A 75 8.60 -0.94 8.45
C LEU A 75 9.00 -1.58 7.12
N GLN A 76 10.00 -2.45 7.15
CA GLN A 76 10.54 -3.06 5.95
C GLN A 76 9.95 -4.46 5.76
N LEU A 77 9.32 -4.68 4.61
CA LEU A 77 8.76 -5.97 4.24
C LEU A 77 9.18 -6.32 2.81
N LYS A 78 9.25 -7.59 2.50
CA LYS A 78 9.71 -8.09 1.21
C LYS A 78 8.56 -8.75 0.45
N THR A 79 8.41 -8.44 -0.83
CA THR A 79 7.41 -9.10 -1.70
C THR A 79 7.71 -10.59 -1.83
N ILE A 80 6.67 -11.41 -1.92
CA ILE A 80 6.79 -12.84 -2.25
C ILE A 80 6.11 -13.16 -3.58
N TYR A 81 6.28 -14.39 -4.07
CA TYR A 81 5.63 -14.86 -5.30
C TYR A 81 4.11 -14.67 -5.24
N PRO A 82 3.46 -14.17 -6.32
CA PRO A 82 4.00 -13.84 -7.64
C PRO A 82 4.60 -12.43 -7.78
N GLY A 83 4.64 -11.62 -6.73
CA GLY A 83 5.10 -10.22 -6.76
C GLY A 83 3.97 -9.27 -6.41
N LEU A 84 4.14 -7.98 -6.70
CA LEU A 84 3.17 -6.94 -6.33
C LEU A 84 2.70 -6.13 -7.53
N ILE A 85 1.40 -5.93 -7.62
CA ILE A 85 0.77 -5.08 -8.63
C ILE A 85 0.23 -3.82 -7.94
N THR A 86 0.62 -2.66 -8.44
CA THR A 86 0.11 -1.36 -7.99
C THR A 86 -0.34 -0.54 -9.20
N GLY A 87 -1.37 0.30 -9.02
CA GLY A 87 -1.82 1.19 -10.09
C GLY A 87 -2.49 0.51 -11.28
N SER A 88 -2.95 -0.74 -11.18
CA SER A 88 -3.55 -1.48 -12.32
C SER A 88 -4.82 -0.83 -12.90
N GLY A 89 -5.45 0.09 -12.17
CA GLY A 89 -6.59 0.88 -12.64
C GLY A 89 -6.19 2.11 -13.44
N LEU A 90 -4.90 2.44 -13.53
CA LEU A 90 -4.40 3.54 -14.34
C LEU A 90 -4.42 3.17 -15.83
N PRO A 91 -4.72 4.13 -16.72
CA PRO A 91 -4.74 3.88 -18.15
C PRO A 91 -3.31 3.71 -18.68
N HIS A 92 -3.07 2.59 -19.36
CA HIS A 92 -1.84 2.33 -20.11
C HIS A 92 -2.12 1.23 -21.14
N GLN A 93 -2.74 1.61 -22.26
CA GLN A 93 -3.01 0.71 -23.38
C GLN A 93 -3.38 1.51 -24.64
N THR A 94 -3.03 0.95 -25.79
CA THR A 94 -3.44 1.41 -27.11
C THR A 94 -4.21 0.34 -27.91
N GLY A 95 -4.31 -0.87 -27.37
CA GLY A 95 -4.87 -2.06 -28.00
C GLY A 95 -3.87 -2.84 -28.86
N SER A 96 -2.62 -2.41 -28.91
CA SER A 96 -1.57 -3.05 -29.72
C SER A 96 -1.10 -4.39 -29.14
N LYS A 97 -0.62 -5.28 -30.01
CA LYS A 97 -0.04 -6.56 -29.62
C LYS A 97 1.32 -6.33 -28.93
N GLY A 98 1.57 -7.06 -27.85
CA GLY A 98 2.85 -7.02 -27.11
C GLY A 98 2.99 -5.90 -26.08
N GLU A 99 2.04 -4.97 -26.00
CA GLU A 99 2.09 -3.89 -25.01
C GLU A 99 1.75 -4.39 -23.58
N PHE A 100 2.30 -3.75 -22.56
CA PHE A 100 1.68 -3.72 -21.25
C PHE A 100 0.31 -3.05 -21.34
N LYS A 101 -0.73 -3.73 -20.84
CA LYS A 101 -2.12 -3.29 -20.97
C LYS A 101 -2.71 -2.69 -19.69
N LEU A 102 -1.98 -2.77 -18.58
CA LEU A 102 -2.36 -2.21 -17.29
C LEU A 102 -1.40 -1.10 -16.91
N GLY A 103 -1.93 -0.04 -16.32
CA GLY A 103 -1.10 1.01 -15.74
C GLY A 103 -0.35 0.54 -14.50
N PHE A 104 0.58 1.38 -14.07
CA PHE A 104 1.45 1.11 -12.94
C PHE A 104 1.77 2.39 -12.17
N GLN A 105 1.90 2.29 -10.85
CA GLN A 105 2.12 3.47 -10.01
C GLN A 105 3.62 3.81 -9.92
N PHE A 106 3.99 5.00 -10.35
CA PHE A 106 5.36 5.53 -10.23
C PHE A 106 5.34 6.89 -9.55
N ASP A 107 6.29 7.12 -8.66
CA ASP A 107 6.50 8.42 -8.04
C ASP A 107 7.06 9.38 -9.09
N TYR A 108 6.50 10.59 -9.16
CA TYR A 108 6.81 11.52 -10.23
C TYR A 108 8.28 11.94 -10.20
N THR A 109 8.82 12.20 -9.01
CA THR A 109 10.15 12.78 -8.83
C THR A 109 11.24 11.74 -8.97
N THR A 110 11.14 10.62 -8.25
CA THR A 110 12.15 9.55 -8.27
C THR A 110 12.01 8.64 -9.48
N GLY A 111 10.80 8.57 -10.07
CA GLY A 111 10.47 7.62 -11.12
C GLY A 111 10.28 6.18 -10.61
N LEU A 112 10.48 5.91 -9.32
CA LEU A 112 10.42 4.56 -8.76
C LEU A 112 8.97 4.13 -8.49
N PRO A 113 8.69 2.82 -8.50
CA PRO A 113 7.41 2.30 -8.03
C PRO A 113 7.12 2.72 -6.58
N TYR A 114 5.87 3.10 -6.32
CA TYR A 114 5.41 3.37 -4.95
C TYR A 114 4.00 2.86 -4.71
N ILE A 115 3.63 2.73 -3.44
CA ILE A 115 2.28 2.41 -3.00
C ILE A 115 1.74 3.64 -2.25
N PRO A 116 0.60 4.21 -2.67
CA PRO A 116 0.05 5.39 -2.01
C PRO A 116 -0.28 5.15 -0.54
N GLY A 117 -0.01 6.13 0.31
CA GLY A 117 -0.36 6.13 1.74
C GLY A 117 -1.86 5.95 1.97
N SER A 118 -2.70 6.45 1.06
CA SER A 118 -4.14 6.23 1.06
C SER A 118 -4.51 4.76 0.81
N SER A 119 -3.79 4.07 -0.08
CA SER A 119 -3.96 2.63 -0.33
C SER A 119 -3.50 1.80 0.85
N ILE A 120 -2.39 2.16 1.50
CA ILE A 120 -1.91 1.51 2.73
C ILE A 120 -2.93 1.68 3.84
N LYS A 121 -3.37 2.93 4.08
CA LYS A 121 -4.40 3.25 5.08
C LYS A 121 -5.70 2.50 4.81
N GLY A 122 -6.17 2.46 3.57
CA GLY A 122 -7.39 1.75 3.18
C GLY A 122 -7.28 0.24 3.37
N THR A 123 -6.14 -0.34 3.03
CA THR A 123 -5.84 -1.77 3.20
C THR A 123 -5.87 -2.15 4.68
N LEU A 124 -5.12 -1.42 5.52
CA LEU A 124 -5.10 -1.61 6.97
C LEU A 124 -6.48 -1.44 7.58
N ARG A 125 -7.19 -0.37 7.21
CA ARG A 125 -8.54 -0.09 7.70
C ARG A 125 -9.52 -1.18 7.29
N SER A 126 -9.37 -1.80 6.12
CA SER A 126 -10.33 -2.80 5.62
C SER A 126 -10.50 -4.03 6.54
N MET A 127 -9.48 -4.31 7.37
CA MET A 127 -9.53 -5.38 8.37
C MET A 127 -10.27 -5.01 9.64
N PHE A 128 -10.51 -3.71 9.88
CA PHE A 128 -11.26 -3.28 11.05
C PHE A 128 -12.78 -3.45 10.83
N PRO A 129 -13.53 -3.84 11.87
CA PRO A 129 -14.92 -4.27 11.75
C PRO A 129 -15.91 -3.14 11.43
N PHE A 130 -15.55 -1.87 11.62
CA PHE A 130 -16.42 -0.72 11.32
C PHE A 130 -15.98 0.05 10.09
N SER A 131 -14.98 -0.48 9.37
CA SER A 131 -14.55 0.03 8.08
C SER A 131 -15.71 -0.12 7.11
N LEU A 132 -16.28 1.02 6.72
CA LEU A 132 -17.41 1.18 5.79
C LEU A 132 -18.80 1.04 6.41
N LYS A 133 -19.17 1.97 7.32
CA LYS A 133 -20.54 2.51 7.30
C LYS A 133 -20.68 3.41 6.07
N ASP A 134 -20.89 2.82 4.90
CA ASP A 134 -21.14 3.62 3.72
C ASP A 134 -22.51 4.30 3.87
N LYS A 135 -22.53 5.63 3.90
CA LYS A 135 -23.77 6.42 4.00
C LYS A 135 -24.63 6.33 2.72
N GLY A 136 -24.19 5.58 1.70
CA GLY A 136 -24.93 5.43 0.44
C GLY A 136 -24.91 4.04 -0.22
N SER A 137 -24.19 3.03 0.33
CA SER A 137 -24.19 1.69 -0.27
C SER A 137 -25.19 0.76 0.40
N THR A 138 -26.07 0.16 -0.41
CA THR A 138 -27.03 -0.88 -0.01
C THR A 138 -26.35 -2.19 0.42
N LYS A 139 -25.02 -2.32 0.25
CA LYS A 139 -24.23 -3.45 0.73
C LYS A 139 -23.72 -3.17 2.14
N ARG A 140 -24.59 -3.36 3.13
CA ARG A 140 -24.12 -3.61 4.51
C ARG A 140 -23.18 -4.82 4.46
N ILE A 141 -21.98 -4.71 5.02
CA ILE A 141 -21.19 -5.89 5.38
C ILE A 141 -22.13 -6.80 6.17
N LEU A 142 -22.30 -8.06 5.73
CA LEU A 142 -23.18 -9.01 6.44
C LEU A 142 -22.72 -9.08 7.91
N PRO A 143 -23.64 -9.07 8.89
CA PRO A 143 -23.29 -9.04 10.32
C PRO A 143 -22.27 -10.11 10.75
N GLU A 144 -22.24 -11.25 10.06
CA GLU A 144 -21.30 -12.36 10.29
C GLU A 144 -19.83 -11.98 10.06
N TYR A 145 -19.48 -11.40 8.91
CA TYR A 145 -18.09 -10.98 8.62
C TYR A 145 -17.59 -9.91 9.59
N ARG A 146 -18.51 -9.13 10.16
CA ARG A 146 -18.15 -8.13 11.17
C ARG A 146 -17.74 -8.76 12.49
N LYS A 147 -18.35 -9.89 12.88
CA LYS A 147 -17.98 -10.61 14.09
C LYS A 147 -16.61 -11.26 13.95
N GLU A 148 -16.35 -11.95 12.85
CA GLU A 148 -15.05 -12.60 12.59
C GLU A 148 -13.91 -11.57 12.52
N ARG A 149 -14.12 -10.44 11.83
CA ARG A 149 -13.13 -9.35 11.81
C ARG A 149 -12.91 -8.73 13.18
N MET A 150 -13.96 -8.60 13.98
CA MET A 150 -13.86 -8.09 15.34
C MET A 150 -13.00 -9.02 16.21
N GLU A 151 -13.27 -10.33 16.16
CA GLU A 151 -12.50 -11.34 16.89
C GLU A 151 -11.03 -11.34 16.44
N TYR A 152 -10.79 -11.39 15.13
CA TYR A 152 -9.43 -11.32 14.58
C TYR A 152 -8.65 -10.08 15.04
N ILE A 153 -9.25 -8.88 14.92
CA ILE A 153 -8.59 -7.64 15.34
C ILE A 153 -8.39 -7.60 16.87
N ARG A 154 -9.35 -8.11 17.65
CA ARG A 154 -9.22 -8.20 19.11
C ARG A 154 -8.01 -9.04 19.48
N ASP A 155 -7.89 -10.23 18.90
CA ASP A 155 -6.80 -11.16 19.17
C ASP A 155 -5.44 -10.55 18.78
N LEU A 156 -5.36 -9.89 17.62
CA LEU A 156 -4.15 -9.19 17.21
C LEU A 156 -3.77 -8.05 18.16
N ILE A 157 -4.75 -7.25 18.62
CA ILE A 157 -4.48 -6.17 19.57
C ILE A 157 -4.00 -6.73 20.90
N ILE A 158 -4.67 -7.76 21.43
CA ILE A 158 -4.25 -8.44 22.67
C ILE A 158 -2.83 -8.98 22.52
N GLU A 159 -2.53 -9.66 21.41
CA GLU A 159 -1.21 -10.23 21.14
C GLU A 159 -0.12 -9.16 21.09
N VAL A 160 -0.32 -8.06 20.35
CA VAL A 160 0.71 -7.03 20.19
C VAL A 160 0.84 -6.10 21.39
N THR A 161 -0.19 -6.01 22.24
CA THR A 161 -0.20 -5.08 23.38
C THR A 161 -0.03 -5.75 24.74
N ASN A 162 -0.29 -7.05 24.85
CA ASN A 162 -0.39 -7.81 26.10
C ASN A 162 -1.45 -7.25 27.09
N ILE A 163 -2.50 -6.60 26.59
CA ILE A 163 -3.66 -6.24 27.42
C ILE A 163 -4.55 -7.46 27.62
N ASN A 164 -5.15 -7.62 28.81
CA ASN A 164 -5.96 -8.80 29.13
C ASN A 164 -7.27 -8.88 28.34
N GLU A 165 -7.89 -7.73 28.08
CA GLU A 165 -9.18 -7.63 27.41
C GLU A 165 -9.29 -6.27 26.71
N ILE A 166 -10.05 -6.22 25.62
CA ILE A 166 -10.47 -4.98 24.97
C ILE A 166 -11.88 -5.14 24.42
N SER A 167 -12.76 -4.20 24.74
CA SER A 167 -14.18 -4.28 24.35
C SER A 167 -14.41 -3.87 22.89
N ASP A 168 -15.57 -4.22 22.34
CA ASP A 168 -15.97 -3.82 20.98
C ASP A 168 -16.02 -2.30 20.81
N THR A 169 -16.43 -1.57 21.85
CA THR A 169 -16.50 -0.12 21.86
C THR A 169 -15.10 0.50 21.88
N GLU A 170 -14.16 -0.09 22.61
CA GLU A 170 -12.75 0.31 22.60
C GLU A 170 -12.08 0.06 21.25
N ILE A 171 -12.31 -1.09 20.62
CA ILE A 171 -11.83 -1.39 19.26
C ILE A 171 -12.42 -0.39 18.26
N GLN A 172 -13.71 -0.07 18.37
CA GLN A 172 -14.36 0.93 17.53
C GLN A 172 -13.72 2.31 17.71
N ALA A 173 -13.51 2.73 18.95
CA ALA A 173 -12.92 4.01 19.26
C ALA A 173 -11.47 4.11 18.73
N LEU A 174 -10.71 3.02 18.86
CA LEU A 174 -9.36 2.89 18.30
C LEU A 174 -9.34 3.00 16.78
N GLU A 175 -10.23 2.29 16.06
CA GLU A 175 -10.34 2.38 14.61
C GLU A 175 -10.57 3.83 14.16
N TYR A 176 -11.56 4.49 14.75
CA TYR A 176 -11.89 5.86 14.36
C TYR A 176 -10.79 6.85 14.73
N ALA A 177 -10.11 6.67 15.86
CA ALA A 177 -8.95 7.50 16.22
C ALA A 177 -7.83 7.38 15.17
N ILE A 178 -7.43 6.14 14.82
CA ILE A 178 -6.34 5.88 13.87
C ILE A 178 -6.69 6.37 12.46
N PHE A 179 -7.90 6.08 11.98
CA PHE A 179 -8.22 6.24 10.55
C PHE A 179 -9.04 7.49 10.22
N THR A 180 -9.78 8.07 11.15
CA THR A 180 -10.66 9.21 10.87
C THR A 180 -10.42 10.43 11.74
N ASN A 181 -9.63 10.31 12.81
CA ASN A 181 -9.46 11.37 13.83
C ASN A 181 -10.82 11.87 14.36
N SER A 182 -11.78 10.95 14.50
CA SER A 182 -13.14 11.26 14.97
C SER A 182 -13.63 10.19 15.93
N THR A 183 -14.77 10.41 16.56
CA THR A 183 -15.47 9.43 17.37
C THR A 183 -16.45 8.64 16.50
N PRO A 184 -16.97 7.49 16.99
CA PRO A 184 -18.02 6.74 16.30
C PRO A 184 -19.30 7.54 16.01
N SER A 185 -19.57 8.59 16.81
CA SER A 185 -20.69 9.52 16.60
C SER A 185 -20.43 10.58 15.55
N GLY A 186 -19.23 10.60 14.94
CA GLY A 186 -18.82 11.55 13.91
C GLY A 186 -18.31 12.88 14.46
N LYS A 187 -18.15 13.01 15.79
CA LYS A 187 -17.52 14.20 16.37
C LYS A 187 -16.02 14.12 16.13
N THR A 188 -15.41 15.19 15.64
CA THR A 188 -13.96 15.28 15.52
C THR A 188 -13.33 15.13 16.90
N ILE A 189 -12.30 14.29 17.00
CA ILE A 189 -11.47 14.24 18.21
C ILE A 189 -10.46 15.37 18.08
N GLU A 190 -10.44 16.27 19.05
CA GLU A 190 -9.45 17.35 19.12
C GLU A 190 -8.08 16.78 19.52
N PHE A 191 -7.41 16.16 18.55
CA PHE A 191 -6.00 15.85 18.64
C PHE A 191 -5.17 17.04 18.15
N SER A 192 -4.08 17.33 18.85
CA SER A 192 -3.05 18.21 18.30
C SER A 192 -2.45 17.56 17.04
N LEU A 193 -1.80 18.33 16.17
CA LEU A 193 -1.16 17.76 14.96
C LEU A 193 -0.07 16.73 15.30
N GLU A 194 0.52 16.84 16.50
CA GLU A 194 1.51 15.90 17.01
C GLU A 194 0.91 14.57 17.46
N GLU A 195 -0.41 14.49 17.71
CA GLU A 195 -1.09 13.29 18.21
C GLU A 195 -1.78 12.47 17.11
N LYS A 196 -1.70 12.91 15.84
CA LYS A 196 -2.38 12.26 14.71
C LYS A 196 -1.48 11.24 14.01
N ASP A 197 -2.06 10.07 13.75
CA ASP A 197 -1.43 9.06 12.90
C ASP A 197 -1.45 9.48 11.43
N VAL A 198 -0.31 9.33 10.75
CA VAL A 198 -0.14 9.63 9.32
C VAL A 198 0.44 8.41 8.60
N PHE A 199 -0.18 8.08 7.48
CA PHE A 199 0.20 6.98 6.59
C PHE A 199 0.87 7.60 5.37
N TYR A 200 2.19 7.47 5.28
CA TYR A 200 2.94 7.96 4.12
C TYR A 200 2.96 6.92 3.00
N ASP A 201 3.43 7.34 1.84
CA ASP A 201 3.69 6.45 0.71
C ASP A 201 4.77 5.41 1.06
N ALA A 202 4.65 4.21 0.51
CA ALA A 202 5.68 3.18 0.62
C ALA A 202 6.49 3.09 -0.67
N PHE A 203 7.81 2.91 -0.53
CA PHE A 203 8.76 2.98 -1.63
C PHE A 203 9.59 1.69 -1.72
N VAL A 204 9.96 1.32 -2.95
CA VAL A 204 10.98 0.28 -3.18
C VAL A 204 12.31 0.75 -2.59
N ALA A 205 12.93 -0.11 -1.79
CA ALA A 205 14.18 0.20 -1.09
C ALA A 205 15.36 -0.64 -1.57
N ASP A 206 15.14 -1.92 -1.87
CA ASP A 206 16.21 -2.83 -2.25
C ASP A 206 15.69 -4.02 -3.07
N SER A 207 16.57 -4.64 -3.86
CA SER A 207 16.33 -5.92 -4.55
C SER A 207 17.63 -6.72 -4.61
N LYS A 208 17.54 -8.04 -4.43
CA LYS A 208 18.71 -8.95 -4.33
C LYS A 208 19.71 -8.81 -5.49
N ASP A 209 19.21 -8.61 -6.72
CA ASP A 209 19.99 -8.51 -7.95
C ASP A 209 19.92 -7.11 -8.59
N GLY A 210 19.44 -6.10 -7.84
CA GLY A 210 19.19 -4.75 -8.34
C GLY A 210 17.95 -4.63 -9.24
N VAL A 211 17.37 -5.73 -9.74
CA VAL A 211 16.21 -5.69 -10.63
C VAL A 211 14.93 -5.81 -9.83
N MET A 212 14.04 -4.84 -9.97
CA MET A 212 12.81 -4.75 -9.15
C MET A 212 11.52 -5.04 -9.93
N LEU A 213 11.56 -5.03 -11.26
CA LEU A 213 10.38 -5.18 -12.11
C LEU A 213 10.44 -6.44 -12.97
N SER A 214 9.28 -6.98 -13.30
CA SER A 214 9.09 -8.06 -14.25
C SER A 214 7.73 -7.93 -14.91
N ASP A 215 7.56 -8.59 -16.04
CA ASP A 215 6.25 -8.77 -16.66
C ASP A 215 5.52 -10.01 -16.11
N ASP A 216 4.22 -10.06 -16.34
CA ASP A 216 3.39 -11.25 -16.15
C ASP A 216 2.14 -11.17 -17.04
N TYR A 217 1.40 -12.27 -17.12
CA TYR A 217 0.19 -12.40 -17.92
C TYR A 217 -1.02 -12.73 -17.03
N ILE A 218 -2.16 -12.12 -17.35
CA ILE A 218 -3.46 -12.58 -16.86
C ILE A 218 -4.36 -12.97 -18.02
N THR A 219 -5.00 -14.13 -17.91
CA THR A 219 -5.93 -14.67 -18.89
C THR A 219 -7.34 -14.67 -18.31
N PRO A 220 -8.11 -13.57 -18.43
CA PRO A 220 -9.48 -13.58 -17.96
C PRO A 220 -10.29 -14.61 -18.75
N HIS A 221 -10.89 -15.56 -18.04
CA HIS A 221 -11.86 -16.49 -18.62
C HIS A 221 -13.21 -15.76 -18.73
N GLY A 222 -13.76 -15.68 -19.94
CA GLY A 222 -15.10 -15.14 -20.17
C GLY A 222 -16.20 -16.15 -19.86
N GLU A 223 -17.46 -15.79 -20.14
CA GLU A 223 -18.62 -16.67 -19.93
C GLU A 223 -18.60 -17.95 -20.76
N ASN A 224 -17.84 -17.96 -21.88
CA ASN A 224 -17.67 -19.14 -22.71
C ASN A 224 -16.34 -19.86 -22.36
N PRO A 225 -16.38 -20.99 -21.63
CA PRO A 225 -15.19 -21.70 -21.18
C PRO A 225 -14.39 -22.35 -22.32
N LEU A 226 -14.96 -22.48 -23.52
CA LEU A 226 -14.30 -23.07 -24.69
C LEU A 226 -13.59 -22.03 -25.58
N LYS A 227 -13.77 -20.73 -25.31
CA LYS A 227 -13.10 -19.69 -26.08
C LYS A 227 -11.70 -19.49 -25.54
N ASP A 228 -10.70 -19.56 -26.42
CA ASP A 228 -9.31 -19.32 -26.05
C ASP A 228 -9.16 -17.96 -25.35
N PRO A 229 -8.57 -17.94 -24.14
CA PRO A 229 -8.40 -16.71 -23.39
C PRO A 229 -7.37 -15.83 -24.09
N LYS A 230 -7.59 -14.52 -24.06
CA LYS A 230 -6.60 -13.54 -24.57
C LYS A 230 -5.68 -13.11 -23.43
N PRO A 231 -4.37 -13.44 -23.47
CA PRO A 231 -3.44 -12.99 -22.45
C PRO A 231 -3.34 -11.46 -22.41
N ILE A 232 -3.36 -10.92 -21.20
CA ILE A 232 -3.16 -9.51 -20.89
C ILE A 232 -1.80 -9.40 -20.21
N LEU A 233 -0.82 -8.88 -20.94
CA LEU A 233 0.52 -8.61 -20.43
C LEU A 233 0.49 -7.37 -19.52
N PHE A 234 1.13 -7.44 -18.36
CA PHE A 234 1.21 -6.31 -17.42
C PHE A 234 2.54 -6.30 -16.67
N LEU A 235 2.86 -5.13 -16.10
CA LEU A 235 4.06 -4.90 -15.30
C LEU A 235 3.77 -5.17 -13.82
N LYS A 236 4.72 -5.78 -13.10
CA LYS A 236 4.67 -6.00 -11.65
C LYS A 236 6.02 -5.72 -10.99
N ILE A 237 5.99 -5.48 -9.68
CA ILE A 237 7.18 -5.60 -8.83
C ILE A 237 7.48 -7.10 -8.64
N ARG A 238 8.74 -7.48 -8.80
CA ARG A 238 9.22 -8.86 -8.61
C ARG A 238 9.03 -9.34 -7.16
N PRO A 239 9.02 -10.66 -6.93
CA PRO A 239 9.31 -11.22 -5.62
C PRO A 239 10.70 -10.79 -5.13
N ASP A 240 10.91 -10.89 -3.82
CA ASP A 240 12.16 -10.58 -3.13
C ASP A 240 12.62 -9.11 -3.22
N VAL A 241 11.70 -8.19 -3.52
CA VAL A 241 11.92 -6.75 -3.49
C VAL A 241 11.51 -6.20 -2.12
N THR A 242 12.40 -5.46 -1.48
CA THR A 242 12.16 -4.81 -0.19
C THR A 242 11.37 -3.51 -0.40
N ILE A 243 10.28 -3.36 0.33
CA ILE A 243 9.41 -2.19 0.37
C ILE A 243 9.49 -1.57 1.76
N ASN A 244 9.77 -0.27 1.81
CA ASN A 244 9.77 0.52 3.03
C ASN A 244 8.40 1.18 3.21
N PHE A 245 7.68 0.80 4.27
CA PHE A 245 6.43 1.43 4.70
C PHE A 245 6.72 2.46 5.80
N TYR A 246 6.29 3.70 5.59
CA TYR A 246 6.53 4.80 6.54
C TYR A 246 5.25 5.23 7.24
N PHE A 247 5.34 5.45 8.55
CA PHE A 247 4.22 5.88 9.37
C PHE A 247 4.70 6.90 10.40
N LYS A 248 3.93 7.96 10.61
CA LYS A 248 3.96 8.72 11.86
C LYS A 248 2.88 8.13 12.75
N LEU A 249 3.26 7.45 13.83
CA LEU A 249 2.31 6.84 14.76
C LEU A 249 2.48 7.45 16.13
N CYS A 250 1.35 7.73 16.79
CA CYS A 250 1.33 8.34 18.12
C CYS A 250 0.80 7.33 19.14
N THR A 251 1.04 7.54 20.43
CA THR A 251 0.39 6.71 21.46
C THR A 251 -1.10 7.02 21.51
N THR A 252 -1.93 5.99 21.63
CA THR A 252 -3.37 6.12 21.81
C THR A 252 -3.73 5.76 23.25
N HIS A 253 -4.49 6.66 23.89
CA HIS A 253 -4.97 6.50 25.26
C HIS A 253 -6.47 6.23 25.24
N LEU A 254 -6.88 5.13 25.88
CA LEU A 254 -8.27 4.75 26.09
C LEU A 254 -8.57 4.80 27.58
N TYR A 255 -9.59 5.54 27.99
CA TYR A 255 -10.09 5.57 29.37
C TYR A 255 -11.61 5.48 29.39
N LYS A 256 -12.16 4.49 30.11
CA LYS A 256 -13.62 4.23 30.16
C LYS A 256 -14.24 4.22 28.76
N GLU A 257 -13.64 3.41 27.86
CA GLU A 257 -14.04 3.22 26.46
C GLU A 257 -13.95 4.47 25.56
N LYS A 258 -13.32 5.55 26.02
CA LYS A 258 -13.16 6.80 25.27
C LYS A 258 -11.71 7.06 24.94
N ILE A 259 -11.50 7.63 23.76
CA ILE A 259 -10.20 8.15 23.35
C ILE A 259 -9.92 9.45 24.11
N CYS A 260 -8.74 9.54 24.69
CA CYS A 260 -8.26 10.72 25.41
C CYS A 260 -6.96 11.23 24.79
N SER A 261 -6.77 12.55 24.80
CA SER A 261 -5.47 13.15 24.53
C SER A 261 -4.50 12.91 25.69
N SER A 262 -3.21 13.13 25.44
CA SER A 262 -2.17 12.97 26.46
C SER A 262 -2.39 13.92 27.65
N LYS A 263 -2.85 15.15 27.38
CA LYS A 263 -3.18 16.13 28.42
C LYS A 263 -4.37 15.71 29.26
N GLN A 264 -5.43 15.23 28.61
CA GLN A 264 -6.63 14.76 29.31
C GLN A 264 -6.29 13.61 30.26
N ILE A 265 -5.46 12.64 29.83
CA ILE A 265 -5.11 11.52 30.71
C ILE A 265 -4.24 11.96 31.90
N GLU A 266 -3.36 12.95 31.72
CA GLU A 266 -2.59 13.52 32.84
C GLU A 266 -3.49 14.21 33.88
N GLU A 267 -4.56 14.87 33.43
CA GLU A 267 -5.55 15.48 34.33
C GLU A 267 -6.40 14.44 35.04
N ILE A 268 -6.88 13.42 34.32
CA ILE A 268 -7.69 12.32 34.88
C ILE A 268 -6.86 11.55 35.93
N LYS A 269 -5.58 11.30 35.69
CA LYS A 269 -4.70 10.60 36.65
C LYS A 269 -4.51 11.34 37.98
N LYS A 270 -4.80 12.65 38.03
CA LYS A 270 -4.75 13.44 39.29
C LYS A 270 -6.04 13.33 40.11
N GLN A 271 -7.10 12.76 39.54
CA GLN A 271 -8.38 12.59 40.20
C GLN A 271 -8.36 11.31 41.05
N ASN A 272 -9.01 11.36 42.22
CA ASN A 272 -9.03 10.23 43.17
C ASN A 272 -9.80 9.00 42.66
N ASP A 273 -10.63 9.14 41.62
CA ASP A 273 -11.46 8.08 41.03
C ASP A 273 -10.80 7.38 39.83
N PHE A 274 -9.52 7.68 39.55
CA PHE A 274 -8.79 7.01 38.49
C PHE A 274 -8.59 5.52 38.81
N SER A 275 -9.13 4.66 37.97
CA SER A 275 -8.84 3.23 38.00
C SER A 275 -7.93 2.83 36.87
N SER A 276 -6.85 2.12 37.19
CA SER A 276 -5.93 1.56 36.18
C SER A 276 -6.60 0.46 35.34
N SER A 277 -7.65 -0.20 35.83
CA SER A 277 -8.43 -1.19 35.06
C SER A 277 -9.14 -0.57 33.86
N ASP A 278 -9.52 0.70 33.98
CA ASP A 278 -10.32 1.42 33.00
C ASP A 278 -9.44 2.12 31.95
N TYR A 279 -8.12 2.09 32.14
CA TYR A 279 -7.14 2.75 31.30
C TYR A 279 -6.34 1.74 30.48
N LYS A 280 -6.31 1.94 29.16
CA LYS A 280 -5.49 1.16 28.24
C LYS A 280 -4.63 2.11 27.41
N MET A 281 -3.38 1.73 27.20
CA MET A 281 -2.42 2.50 26.41
C MET A 281 -1.90 1.64 25.27
N ILE A 282 -2.05 2.13 24.05
CA ILE A 282 -1.56 1.47 22.84
C ILE A 282 -0.49 2.36 22.22
N THR A 283 0.77 1.94 22.35
CA THR A 283 1.93 2.72 21.90
C THR A 283 2.06 2.72 20.38
N ALA A 284 2.80 3.70 19.86
CA ALA A 284 3.17 3.77 18.44
C ALA A 284 3.84 2.48 17.93
N HIS A 285 4.70 1.87 18.74
CA HIS A 285 5.39 0.62 18.41
C HIS A 285 4.40 -0.57 18.32
N GLN A 286 3.46 -0.67 19.26
CA GLN A 286 2.45 -1.73 19.22
C GLN A 286 1.51 -1.58 18.01
N LYS A 287 1.12 -0.34 17.65
CA LYS A 287 0.36 -0.08 16.41
C LYS A 287 1.14 -0.47 15.17
N ARG A 288 2.44 -0.20 15.14
CA ARG A 288 3.30 -0.63 14.04
C ARG A 288 3.33 -2.16 13.89
N ASN A 289 3.43 -2.90 14.99
CA ASN A 289 3.40 -4.37 14.98
C ASN A 289 2.03 -4.90 14.56
N LEU A 290 0.94 -4.24 14.96
CA LEU A 290 -0.42 -4.55 14.48
C LEU A 290 -0.49 -4.39 12.96
N PHE A 291 0.01 -3.28 12.41
CA PHE A 291 -0.01 -3.02 10.97
C PHE A 291 0.87 -3.99 10.19
N GLU A 292 2.04 -4.36 10.73
CA GLU A 292 2.88 -5.40 10.16
C GLU A 292 2.11 -6.73 10.04
N LYS A 293 1.47 -7.19 11.13
CA LYS A 293 0.69 -8.44 11.12
C LYS A 293 -0.46 -8.39 10.12
N ILE A 294 -1.17 -7.27 10.03
CA ILE A 294 -2.24 -7.09 9.04
C ILE A 294 -1.67 -7.18 7.62
N LEU A 295 -0.60 -6.44 7.31
CA LEU A 295 0.02 -6.45 5.97
C LEU A 295 0.54 -7.83 5.57
N LEU A 296 1.11 -8.58 6.51
CA LEU A 296 1.58 -9.96 6.30
C LEU A 296 0.44 -10.95 6.06
N CYS A 297 -0.76 -10.68 6.59
CA CYS A 297 -1.92 -11.56 6.44
C CYS A 297 -2.66 -11.34 5.11
N ILE A 298 -2.93 -10.07 4.75
CA ILE A 298 -3.79 -9.77 3.59
C ILE A 298 -3.03 -9.32 2.34
N GLY A 299 -1.77 -8.95 2.48
CA GLY A 299 -0.99 -8.32 1.43
C GLY A 299 -1.49 -6.92 1.07
N ILE A 300 -0.96 -6.35 -0.01
CA ILE A 300 -1.28 -5.00 -0.48
C ILE A 300 -1.17 -4.87 -1.99
N GLY A 301 -1.99 -4.01 -2.58
CA GLY A 301 -2.02 -3.77 -4.02
C GLY A 301 -3.21 -4.47 -4.68
N ALA A 302 -3.11 -4.71 -5.98
CA ALA A 302 -4.17 -5.36 -6.75
C ALA A 302 -4.05 -6.89 -6.74
N LYS A 303 -5.19 -7.56 -6.88
CA LYS A 303 -5.28 -9.03 -7.07
C LYS A 303 -4.71 -9.85 -5.90
N THR A 304 -4.86 -9.36 -4.67
CA THR A 304 -4.43 -10.07 -3.44
C THR A 304 -5.09 -11.43 -3.25
N ASN A 305 -6.34 -11.59 -3.68
CA ASN A 305 -7.08 -12.86 -3.60
C ASN A 305 -6.47 -14.00 -4.41
N ILE A 306 -5.60 -13.71 -5.39
CA ILE A 306 -4.90 -14.72 -6.18
C ILE A 306 -3.38 -14.71 -5.89
N GLY A 307 -2.99 -14.13 -4.75
CA GLY A 307 -1.62 -14.20 -4.21
C GLY A 307 -0.72 -12.99 -4.50
N TYR A 308 -1.11 -12.05 -5.36
CA TYR A 308 -0.29 -10.84 -5.57
C TYR A 308 -0.24 -9.96 -4.32
N GLY A 309 0.85 -9.22 -4.15
CA GLY A 309 0.96 -8.25 -3.06
C GLY A 309 1.23 -8.86 -1.69
N GLN A 310 1.44 -10.17 -1.61
CA GLN A 310 1.80 -10.85 -0.37
C GLN A 310 3.22 -10.47 0.05
N LEU A 311 3.44 -10.42 1.36
CA LEU A 311 4.65 -9.88 1.98
C LEU A 311 5.22 -10.86 3.00
N LYS A 312 6.54 -10.80 3.21
CA LYS A 312 7.24 -11.48 4.31
C LYS A 312 8.15 -10.51 5.05
N LYS A 313 8.53 -10.88 6.27
CA LYS A 313 9.61 -10.20 7.01
C LYS A 313 10.94 -10.38 6.28
N LEU A 314 11.86 -9.45 6.50
CA LEU A 314 13.25 -9.54 6.03
C LEU A 314 13.96 -10.75 6.65
#